data_AF-A0ABD1K124-F1
#
_entry.id   AF-A0ABD1K124-F1
#
_cell.length_a   1.000
_cell.length_b   1.000
_cell.length_c   1.000
_cell.angle_alpha   90.00
_cell.angle_beta   90.00
_cell.angle_gamma   90.00
#
_symmetry.space_group_name_H-M   'P 1'
#
loop_
_entity.id
_entity.type
_entity.pdbx_description
1 polymer ?
#
loop_
_entity_poly.entity_id
_entity_poly.type
_entity_poly.pdbx_seq_one_letter_code
_entity_poly.pdbx_strand_id
1 'polypeptide(L)'
;MCVSYQSSAQTAVEESERMFTEMMRSIERRRSEVTELIRAQEKAEVSRAEGLLKRLEQEIAELKRRDAEMKQLSLTEDPIQFLTTFSSVSNPPQSKNLSCITVSQSLSFDAVTKSVSTLKKLLEDICKQDIMKIPAAGCTYPQTHTHTQHVHMFHHTHTTNAYPNTHAHTHCCHFTLDLNTAHTLLHLSEGNRRVERRDEVQSYPDHPDRFDECRQVLCREGVSGRCYWEVEWSGRWVGIAVSYKSISRKGEGAKCVFGCNDQSWSLLLSSSSSSFWHNNKETELPLVASSRIGVYVDHRAGTLAFYSISDTMTLLHRVHTTFTHTLYPGFRLTFTPSSVKLL
;
A
#
# COMPACT_ATOMS: atom_id res chain seq x y z
N MET A 1 -20.55 37.82 21.93
CA MET A 1 -21.30 37.09 20.88
C MET A 1 -20.38 36.46 19.83
N CYS A 2 -19.42 37.19 19.25
CA CYS A 2 -18.48 36.62 18.26
C CYS A 2 -17.49 35.61 18.90
N VAL A 3 -16.92 35.93 20.06
CA VAL A 3 -16.01 35.02 20.82
C VAL A 3 -16.71 33.74 21.28
N SER A 4 -17.98 33.84 21.70
CA SER A 4 -18.78 32.69 22.12
C SER A 4 -19.16 31.78 20.93
N TYR A 5 -19.36 32.35 19.74
CA TYR A 5 -19.62 31.58 18.52
C TYR A 5 -18.36 30.85 18.04
N GLN A 6 -17.21 31.51 18.06
CA GLN A 6 -15.92 30.89 17.69
C GLN A 6 -15.54 29.76 18.65
N SER A 7 -15.73 29.94 19.96
CA SER A 7 -15.53 28.88 20.94
C SER A 7 -16.48 27.71 20.72
N SER A 8 -17.76 27.96 20.42
CA SER A 8 -18.75 26.91 20.16
C SER A 8 -18.45 26.13 18.89
N ALA A 9 -17.96 26.80 17.83
CA ALA A 9 -17.57 26.16 16.59
C ALA A 9 -16.33 25.27 16.77
N GLN A 10 -15.33 25.75 17.50
CA GLN A 10 -14.12 24.99 17.82
C GLN A 10 -14.46 23.73 18.62
N THR A 11 -15.31 23.84 19.65
CA THR A 11 -15.78 22.67 20.41
C THR A 11 -16.53 21.67 19.54
N ALA A 12 -17.34 22.13 18.58
CA ALA A 12 -18.04 21.23 17.65
C ALA A 12 -17.08 20.49 16.70
N VAL A 13 -15.99 21.13 16.27
CA VAL A 13 -14.93 20.49 15.47
C VAL A 13 -14.19 19.43 16.29
N GLU A 14 -13.72 19.78 17.48
CA GLU A 14 -13.00 18.86 18.37
C GLU A 14 -13.85 17.62 18.73
N GLU A 15 -15.14 17.83 19.01
CA GLU A 15 -16.06 16.75 19.28
C GLU A 15 -16.29 15.86 18.04
N SER A 16 -16.38 16.46 16.85
CA SER A 16 -16.52 15.72 15.59
C SER A 16 -15.28 14.89 15.29
N GLU A 17 -14.08 15.45 15.45
CA GLU A 17 -12.80 14.75 15.29
C GLU A 17 -12.68 13.58 16.27
N ARG A 18 -13.10 13.79 17.53
CA ARG A 18 -13.15 12.74 18.55
C ARG A 18 -14.07 11.59 18.13
N MET A 19 -15.28 11.90 17.68
CA MET A 19 -16.23 10.88 17.18
C MET A 19 -15.68 10.11 15.98
N PHE A 20 -15.11 10.78 14.98
CA PHE A 20 -14.51 10.10 13.82
C PHE A 20 -13.33 9.22 14.22
N THR A 21 -12.51 9.67 15.16
CA THR A 21 -11.40 8.87 15.70
C THR A 21 -11.91 7.60 16.40
N GLU A 22 -12.97 7.70 17.20
CA GLU A 22 -13.60 6.54 17.84
C GLU A 22 -14.20 5.57 16.82
N MET A 23 -14.83 6.09 15.75
CA MET A 23 -15.35 5.27 14.64
C MET A 23 -14.22 4.51 13.93
N MET A 24 -13.12 5.19 13.58
CA MET A 24 -11.96 4.55 12.95
C MET A 24 -11.38 3.44 13.82
N ARG A 25 -11.20 3.69 15.13
CA ARG A 25 -10.73 2.67 16.08
C ARG A 25 -11.68 1.48 16.16
N SER A 26 -12.99 1.72 16.14
CA SER A 26 -14.00 0.65 16.17
C SER A 26 -13.95 -0.22 14.91
N ILE A 27 -13.83 0.41 13.73
CA ILE A 27 -13.69 -0.30 12.44
C ILE A 27 -12.41 -1.13 12.42
N GLU A 28 -11.30 -0.56 12.88
CA GLU A 28 -10.01 -1.24 12.91
C GLU A 28 -9.98 -2.43 13.86
N ARG A 29 -10.64 -2.29 15.03
CA ARG A 29 -10.87 -3.39 15.96
C ARG A 29 -11.69 -4.50 15.31
N ARG A 30 -12.82 -4.17 14.66
CA ARG A 30 -13.65 -5.15 13.95
C ARG A 30 -12.89 -5.83 12.80
N ARG A 31 -12.07 -5.10 12.06
CA ARG A 31 -11.19 -5.67 11.02
C ARG A 31 -10.26 -6.73 11.60
N SER A 32 -9.66 -6.43 12.75
CA SER A 32 -8.76 -7.35 13.45
C SER A 32 -9.51 -8.60 13.94
N GLU A 33 -10.69 -8.43 14.55
CA GLU A 33 -11.55 -9.55 14.99
C GLU A 33 -11.93 -10.49 13.83
N VAL A 34 -12.33 -9.94 12.67
CA VAL A 34 -12.66 -10.75 11.48
C VAL A 34 -11.43 -11.49 10.94
N THR A 35 -10.28 -10.82 10.91
CA THR A 35 -9.02 -11.42 10.42
C THR A 35 -8.59 -12.59 11.29
N GLU A 36 -8.65 -12.43 12.62
CA GLU A 36 -8.30 -13.49 13.56
C GLU A 36 -9.29 -14.66 13.51
N LEU A 37 -10.58 -14.40 13.30
CA LEU A 37 -11.57 -15.47 13.12
C LEU A 37 -11.30 -16.29 11.86
N ILE A 38 -10.96 -15.65 10.75
CA ILE A 38 -10.59 -16.32 9.48
C ILE A 38 -9.36 -17.22 9.71
N ARG A 39 -8.30 -16.68 10.32
CA ARG A 39 -7.05 -17.43 10.58
C ARG A 39 -7.25 -18.58 11.56
N ALA A 40 -8.05 -18.37 12.61
CA ALA A 40 -8.36 -19.42 13.58
C ALA A 40 -9.11 -20.58 12.91
N GLN A 41 -10.09 -20.26 12.05
CA GLN A 41 -10.83 -21.27 11.30
C GLN A 41 -9.95 -22.02 10.31
N GLU A 42 -9.13 -21.31 9.53
CA GLU A 42 -8.15 -21.92 8.62
C GLU A 42 -7.22 -22.89 9.36
N LYS A 43 -6.63 -22.44 10.47
CA LYS A 43 -5.74 -23.25 11.30
C LYS A 43 -6.43 -24.50 11.86
N ALA A 44 -7.68 -24.36 12.33
CA ALA A 44 -8.44 -25.48 12.86
C ALA A 44 -8.75 -26.54 11.79
N GLU A 45 -9.11 -26.10 10.58
CA GLU A 45 -9.39 -26.97 9.44
C GLU A 45 -8.13 -27.67 8.92
N VAL A 46 -7.01 -26.95 8.82
CA VAL A 46 -5.71 -27.54 8.47
C VAL A 46 -5.28 -28.58 9.51
N SER A 47 -5.35 -28.25 10.79
CA SER A 47 -4.98 -29.18 11.87
C SER A 47 -5.84 -30.45 11.85
N ARG A 48 -7.13 -30.32 11.51
CA ARG A 48 -8.05 -31.45 11.34
C ARG A 48 -7.63 -32.33 10.17
N ALA A 49 -7.29 -31.74 9.02
CA ALA A 49 -6.84 -32.46 7.84
C ALA A 49 -5.51 -33.20 8.09
N GLU A 50 -4.54 -32.56 8.74
CA GLU A 50 -3.27 -33.17 9.14
C GLU A 50 -3.48 -34.38 10.07
N GLY A 51 -4.40 -34.26 11.03
CA GLY A 51 -4.76 -35.36 11.93
C GLY A 51 -5.35 -36.57 11.19
N LEU A 52 -6.18 -36.33 10.17
CA LEU A 52 -6.73 -37.38 9.32
C LEU A 52 -5.64 -38.04 8.46
N LEU A 53 -4.76 -37.23 7.86
CA LEU A 53 -3.65 -37.72 7.04
C LEU A 53 -2.72 -38.64 7.83
N LYS A 54 -2.35 -38.24 9.05
CA LYS A 54 -1.52 -39.07 9.94
C LYS A 54 -2.18 -40.40 10.31
N ARG A 55 -3.51 -40.41 10.47
CA ARG A 55 -4.25 -41.66 10.74
C ARG A 55 -4.22 -42.60 9.52
N LEU A 56 -4.45 -42.06 8.33
CA LEU A 56 -4.39 -42.84 7.09
C LEU A 56 -2.99 -43.43 6.85
N GLU A 57 -1.93 -42.67 7.14
CA GLU A 57 -0.56 -43.17 7.05
C GLU A 57 -0.31 -44.35 7.99
N GLN A 58 -0.84 -44.30 9.21
CA GLN A 58 -0.75 -45.40 10.19
C GLN A 58 -1.51 -46.65 9.71
N GLU A 59 -2.72 -46.48 9.18
CA GLU A 59 -3.53 -47.59 8.65
C GLU A 59 -2.84 -48.25 7.43
N ILE A 60 -2.28 -47.45 6.51
CA ILE A 60 -1.51 -47.96 5.38
C ILE A 60 -0.27 -48.74 5.85
N ALA A 61 0.43 -48.25 6.88
CA ALA A 61 1.59 -48.94 7.44
C ALA A 61 1.19 -50.28 8.09
N GLU A 62 0.08 -50.33 8.82
CA GLU A 62 -0.44 -51.56 9.43
C GLU A 62 -0.88 -52.58 8.38
N LEU A 63 -1.56 -52.13 7.32
CA LEU A 63 -1.96 -52.98 6.20
C LEU A 63 -0.75 -53.55 5.46
N LYS A 64 0.28 -52.72 5.19
CA LYS A 64 1.55 -53.19 4.58
C LYS A 64 2.26 -54.23 5.44
N ARG A 65 2.25 -54.06 6.77
CA ARG A 65 2.82 -55.04 7.71
C ARG A 65 2.08 -56.38 7.63
N ARG A 66 0.73 -56.38 7.68
CA ARG A 66 -0.06 -57.61 7.57
C ARG A 66 0.10 -58.29 6.21
N ASP A 67 0.17 -57.54 5.11
CA ASP A 67 0.43 -58.10 3.77
C ASP A 67 1.77 -58.85 3.72
N ALA A 68 2.82 -58.28 4.34
CA ALA A 68 4.11 -58.93 4.45
C ALA A 68 4.05 -60.22 5.32
N GLU A 69 3.34 -60.18 6.45
CA GLU A 69 3.14 -61.35 7.31
C GLU A 69 2.34 -62.45 6.61
N MET A 70 1.32 -62.10 5.82
CA MET A 70 0.53 -63.03 5.03
C MET A 70 1.36 -63.71 3.94
N LYS A 71 2.25 -62.96 3.27
CA LYS A 71 3.21 -63.51 2.32
C LYS A 71 4.18 -64.49 2.98
N GLN A 72 4.67 -64.19 4.17
CA GLN A 72 5.53 -65.11 4.93
C GLN A 72 4.79 -66.39 5.32
N LEU A 73 3.54 -66.27 5.80
CA LEU A 73 2.67 -67.41 6.12
C LEU A 73 2.47 -68.38 4.95
N SER A 74 2.36 -67.88 3.71
CA SER A 74 2.23 -68.74 2.53
C SER A 74 3.47 -69.58 2.21
N LEU A 75 4.62 -69.21 2.79
CA LEU A 75 5.90 -69.91 2.63
C LEU A 75 6.21 -70.85 3.82
N THR A 76 5.40 -70.83 4.87
CA THR A 76 5.61 -71.63 6.08
C THR A 76 5.14 -73.07 5.88
N GLU A 77 6.06 -74.03 5.93
CA GLU A 77 5.75 -75.47 5.83
C GLU A 77 5.42 -76.12 7.19
N ASP A 78 5.76 -75.48 8.31
CA ASP A 78 5.45 -75.97 9.67
C ASP A 78 3.98 -75.67 10.06
N PRO A 79 3.14 -76.71 10.26
CA PRO A 79 1.71 -76.55 10.60
C PRO A 79 1.46 -75.80 11.92
N ILE A 80 2.36 -75.92 12.90
CA ILE A 80 2.20 -75.29 14.23
C ILE A 80 2.52 -73.79 14.12
N GLN A 81 3.58 -73.46 13.41
CA GLN A 81 3.98 -72.07 13.17
C GLN A 81 2.98 -71.34 12.25
N PHE A 82 2.36 -72.07 11.32
CA PHE A 82 1.24 -71.58 10.52
C PHE A 82 0.04 -71.20 11.38
N LEU A 83 -0.45 -72.11 12.24
CA LEU A 83 -1.63 -71.88 13.08
C LEU A 83 -1.45 -70.71 14.06
N THR A 84 -0.27 -70.58 14.65
CA THR A 84 0.05 -69.49 15.59
C THR A 84 0.08 -68.13 14.91
N THR A 85 0.72 -68.02 13.74
CA THR A 85 0.83 -66.77 13.00
C THR A 85 -0.50 -66.39 12.35
N PHE A 86 -1.24 -67.37 11.81
CA PHE A 86 -2.56 -67.17 11.21
C PHE A 86 -3.56 -66.58 12.21
N SER A 87 -3.58 -67.08 13.46
CA SER A 87 -4.45 -66.56 14.53
C SER A 87 -4.22 -65.07 14.82
N SER A 88 -2.97 -64.60 14.72
CA SER A 88 -2.61 -63.19 14.91
C SER A 88 -3.07 -62.29 13.75
N VAL A 89 -2.91 -62.76 12.52
CA VAL A 89 -3.23 -61.99 11.29
C VAL A 89 -4.72 -61.97 10.96
N SER A 90 -5.46 -63.00 11.39
CA SER A 90 -6.90 -63.19 11.08
C SER A 90 -7.84 -62.18 11.74
N ASN A 91 -7.39 -61.49 12.80
CA ASN A 91 -8.20 -60.49 13.46
C ASN A 91 -8.22 -59.20 12.63
N PRO A 92 -9.38 -58.79 12.08
CA PRO A 92 -9.46 -57.54 11.34
C PRO A 92 -9.14 -56.37 12.28
N PRO A 93 -8.43 -55.33 11.80
CA PRO A 93 -8.28 -54.12 12.58
C PRO A 93 -9.68 -53.57 12.90
N GLN A 94 -9.86 -53.13 14.13
CA GLN A 94 -11.12 -52.54 14.57
C GLN A 94 -11.32 -51.25 13.76
N SER A 95 -12.08 -51.36 12.66
CA SER A 95 -12.55 -50.24 11.87
C SER A 95 -13.38 -49.35 12.79
N LYS A 96 -12.74 -48.43 13.49
CA LYS A 96 -13.43 -47.33 14.15
C LYS A 96 -14.07 -46.55 13.02
N ASN A 97 -15.38 -46.79 12.86
CA ASN A 97 -16.25 -46.24 11.83
C ASN A 97 -15.66 -44.94 11.29
N LEU A 98 -15.38 -44.93 9.99
CA LEU A 98 -15.26 -43.71 9.20
C LEU A 98 -16.64 -43.03 9.26
N SER A 99 -16.99 -42.48 10.42
CA SER A 99 -18.12 -41.58 10.57
C SER A 99 -17.86 -40.50 9.56
N CYS A 100 -18.67 -40.52 8.50
CA CYS A 100 -18.71 -39.64 7.35
C CYS A 100 -17.76 -38.47 7.52
N ILE A 101 -16.76 -38.36 6.63
CA ILE A 101 -15.95 -37.14 6.47
C ILE A 101 -16.94 -36.06 6.04
N THR A 102 -17.69 -35.53 7.00
CA THR A 102 -18.38 -34.28 6.86
C THR A 102 -17.24 -33.29 6.94
N VAL A 103 -16.64 -33.00 5.77
CA VAL A 103 -15.95 -31.73 5.57
C VAL A 103 -17.01 -30.72 5.89
N SER A 104 -17.03 -30.30 7.15
CA SER A 104 -17.93 -29.28 7.64
C SER A 104 -17.74 -28.12 6.68
N GLN A 105 -18.72 -27.87 5.82
CA GLN A 105 -18.81 -26.66 4.98
C GLN A 105 -19.09 -25.45 5.87
N SER A 106 -18.47 -25.42 7.05
CA SER A 106 -18.62 -24.41 8.08
C SER A 106 -17.97 -23.14 7.57
N LEU A 107 -18.86 -22.23 7.14
CA LEU A 107 -18.62 -20.85 6.75
C LEU A 107 -17.77 -20.71 5.49
N SER A 108 -18.46 -20.63 4.35
CA SER A 108 -17.87 -20.14 3.11
C SER A 108 -17.22 -18.77 3.34
N PHE A 109 -15.96 -18.62 2.95
CA PHE A 109 -15.27 -17.32 2.93
C PHE A 109 -16.02 -16.29 2.06
N ASP A 110 -16.87 -16.73 1.13
CA ASP A 110 -17.78 -15.86 0.38
C ASP A 110 -18.80 -15.18 1.28
N ALA A 111 -19.30 -15.87 2.31
CA ALA A 111 -20.25 -15.28 3.26
C ALA A 111 -19.61 -14.13 4.03
N VAL A 112 -18.36 -14.33 4.50
CA VAL A 112 -17.57 -13.29 5.18
C VAL A 112 -17.32 -12.12 4.24
N THR A 113 -16.88 -12.39 3.02
CA THR A 113 -16.59 -11.37 2.00
C THR A 113 -17.85 -10.57 1.64
N LYS A 114 -19.00 -11.25 1.47
CA LYS A 114 -20.30 -10.61 1.24
C LYS A 114 -20.71 -9.72 2.42
N SER A 115 -20.59 -10.21 3.66
CA SER A 115 -20.91 -9.42 4.85
C SER A 115 -20.05 -8.16 4.97
N VAL A 116 -18.73 -8.27 4.73
CA VAL A 116 -17.82 -7.11 4.74
C VAL A 116 -18.14 -6.14 3.60
N SER A 117 -18.48 -6.65 2.41
CA SER A 117 -18.92 -5.79 1.29
C SER A 117 -20.22 -5.06 1.58
N THR A 118 -21.18 -5.70 2.26
CA THR A 118 -22.43 -5.06 2.67
C THR A 118 -22.17 -3.96 3.69
N LEU A 119 -21.31 -4.22 4.68
CA LEU A 119 -20.90 -3.21 5.67
C LEU A 119 -20.24 -2.01 5.01
N LYS A 120 -19.35 -2.24 4.03
CA LYS A 120 -18.72 -1.16 3.25
C LYS A 120 -19.77 -0.28 2.55
N LYS A 121 -20.73 -0.90 1.85
CA LYS A 121 -21.80 -0.16 1.16
C LYS A 121 -22.63 0.65 2.14
N LEU A 122 -23.00 0.07 3.28
CA LEU A 122 -23.76 0.78 4.32
C LEU A 122 -23.00 2.01 4.84
N LEU A 123 -21.69 1.89 5.08
CA LEU A 123 -20.85 3.02 5.49
C LEU A 123 -20.80 4.12 4.42
N GLU A 124 -20.61 3.75 3.15
CA GLU A 124 -20.61 4.70 2.03
C GLU A 124 -21.96 5.41 1.89
N ASP A 125 -23.07 4.69 2.07
CA ASP A 125 -24.42 5.24 1.98
C ASP A 125 -24.73 6.19 3.14
N ILE A 126 -24.33 5.86 4.37
CA ILE A 126 -24.44 6.76 5.53
C ILE A 126 -23.65 8.05 5.29
N CYS A 127 -22.39 7.94 4.83
CA CYS A 127 -21.57 9.11 4.53
C CYS A 127 -22.21 10.02 3.47
N LYS A 128 -22.84 9.45 2.43
CA LYS A 128 -23.55 10.23 1.39
C LYS A 128 -24.83 10.88 1.93
N GLN A 129 -25.59 10.19 2.78
CA GLN A 129 -26.88 10.67 3.26
C GLN A 129 -26.78 11.73 4.37
N ASP A 130 -25.78 11.64 5.25
CA ASP A 130 -25.73 12.49 6.45
C ASP A 130 -24.80 13.70 6.30
N ILE A 131 -23.73 13.62 5.50
CA ILE A 131 -22.88 14.78 5.18
C ILE A 131 -23.67 15.85 4.41
N MET A 132 -24.65 15.44 3.59
CA MET A 132 -25.51 16.34 2.81
C MET A 132 -26.67 16.96 3.59
N LYS A 133 -26.92 16.53 4.83
CA LYS A 133 -28.03 17.02 5.68
C LYS A 133 -27.61 18.04 6.73
N ILE A 134 -26.32 18.35 6.85
CA ILE A 134 -25.85 19.47 7.67
C ILE A 134 -26.50 20.73 7.08
N PRO A 135 -27.41 21.42 7.79
CA PRO A 135 -28.12 22.55 7.20
C PRO A 135 -27.10 23.60 6.80
N ALA A 136 -27.06 23.96 5.52
CA ALA A 136 -26.46 25.20 5.04
C ALA A 136 -27.33 26.39 5.48
N ALA A 137 -27.62 26.49 6.79
CA ALA A 137 -28.38 27.58 7.36
C ALA A 137 -27.41 28.74 7.61
N GLY A 138 -27.23 29.59 6.59
CA GLY A 138 -26.61 30.91 6.78
C GLY A 138 -25.94 31.55 5.58
N CYS A 139 -25.71 30.85 4.47
CA CYS A 139 -25.05 31.44 3.30
C CYS A 139 -25.93 31.34 2.05
N THR A 140 -26.85 32.28 1.88
CA THR A 140 -27.32 32.66 0.55
C THR A 140 -26.20 33.42 -0.15
N TYR A 141 -25.53 32.79 -1.11
CA TYR A 141 -24.86 33.51 -2.19
C TYR A 141 -25.29 32.92 -3.54
N PRO A 142 -25.70 33.76 -4.51
CA PRO A 142 -26.05 33.30 -5.84
C PRO A 142 -24.81 32.84 -6.60
N GLN A 143 -24.98 31.80 -7.40
CA GLN A 143 -23.98 31.37 -8.38
C GLN A 143 -23.72 32.49 -9.38
N THR A 144 -22.49 33.02 -9.43
CA THR A 144 -21.89 33.59 -10.65
C THR A 144 -20.37 33.47 -10.60
N HIS A 145 -19.80 33.30 -11.78
CA HIS A 145 -18.41 33.00 -12.07
C HIS A 145 -17.41 34.09 -11.67
N THR A 146 -16.16 33.62 -11.48
CA THR A 146 -14.87 34.33 -11.58
C THR A 146 -14.60 35.47 -10.61
N HIS A 147 -13.62 35.25 -9.73
CA HIS A 147 -12.40 36.03 -9.52
C HIS A 147 -11.99 35.99 -8.04
N THR A 148 -11.02 35.14 -7.73
CA THR A 148 -10.46 35.01 -6.39
C THR A 148 -9.58 36.21 -6.09
N GLN A 149 -10.09 37.17 -5.31
CA GLN A 149 -9.26 38.11 -4.58
C GLN A 149 -9.12 37.66 -3.12
N HIS A 150 -7.87 37.49 -2.72
CA HIS A 150 -7.42 37.18 -1.37
C HIS A 150 -7.88 38.24 -0.37
N VAL A 151 -8.43 37.80 0.77
CA VAL A 151 -8.42 38.57 2.01
C VAL A 151 -7.57 37.82 3.03
N HIS A 152 -6.51 38.51 3.45
CA HIS A 152 -5.60 38.17 4.54
C HIS A 152 -6.35 38.10 5.88
N MET A 153 -6.04 37.10 6.72
CA MET A 153 -6.16 37.25 8.18
C MET A 153 -4.99 36.57 8.90
N PHE A 154 -4.29 37.38 9.70
CA PHE A 154 -3.20 37.03 10.63
C PHE A 154 -3.81 36.45 11.94
N HIS A 155 -3.39 35.25 12.36
CA HIS A 155 -2.42 34.89 13.42
C HIS A 155 -2.93 34.75 14.87
N HIS A 156 -2.75 33.55 15.45
CA HIS A 156 -2.09 33.32 16.76
C HIS A 156 -1.66 31.84 16.89
N THR A 157 -0.35 31.51 16.85
CA THR A 157 0.59 31.16 17.97
C THR A 157 0.28 29.81 18.66
N HIS A 158 1.19 28.86 18.90
CA HIS A 158 2.65 28.71 18.79
C HIS A 158 2.97 27.21 18.89
N THR A 159 3.91 26.69 18.09
CA THR A 159 5.06 25.90 18.58
C THR A 159 6.08 25.70 17.47
N THR A 160 7.34 25.82 17.87
CA THR A 160 8.58 25.92 17.11
C THR A 160 8.90 24.71 16.25
N ASN A 161 9.01 24.91 14.93
CA ASN A 161 10.21 24.67 14.13
C ASN A 161 9.95 25.16 12.69
N ALA A 162 10.92 25.87 12.12
CA ALA A 162 10.79 26.65 10.90
C ALA A 162 10.18 25.87 9.71
N TYR A 163 8.98 26.28 9.27
CA TYR A 163 8.37 25.88 8.00
C TYR A 163 7.98 27.10 7.15
N PRO A 164 8.04 27.00 5.81
CA PRO A 164 7.89 28.11 4.88
C PRO A 164 6.43 28.45 4.58
N ASN A 165 5.59 28.67 5.59
CA ASN A 165 4.18 29.01 5.38
C ASN A 165 3.94 30.44 4.84
N THR A 166 4.98 31.24 4.66
CA THR A 166 4.90 32.59 4.06
C THR A 166 5.63 32.71 2.72
N HIS A 167 6.28 31.66 2.21
CA HIS A 167 7.08 31.70 0.97
C HIS A 167 6.72 30.64 -0.09
N ALA A 168 5.81 29.71 0.20
CA ALA A 168 5.45 28.65 -0.74
C ALA A 168 4.90 29.18 -2.09
N HIS A 169 4.25 30.35 -2.10
CA HIS A 169 3.74 30.96 -3.34
C HIS A 169 4.85 31.55 -4.24
N THR A 170 6.05 31.82 -3.72
CA THR A 170 7.13 32.46 -4.49
C THR A 170 8.10 31.46 -5.14
N HIS A 171 7.95 30.17 -4.84
CA HIS A 171 8.85 29.10 -5.30
C HIS A 171 8.14 27.91 -5.94
N CYS A 172 6.85 28.06 -6.28
CA CYS A 172 6.11 27.03 -6.98
C CYS A 172 6.67 26.83 -8.39
N CYS A 173 7.00 25.59 -8.74
CA CYS A 173 7.55 25.23 -10.04
C CYS A 173 6.54 24.39 -10.82
N HIS A 174 6.43 24.67 -12.11
CA HIS A 174 5.67 23.84 -13.03
C HIS A 174 6.60 22.88 -13.77
N PHE A 175 6.24 21.59 -13.76
CA PHE A 175 7.00 20.53 -14.40
C PHE A 175 6.15 19.80 -15.44
N THR A 176 6.82 19.21 -16.41
CA THR A 176 6.25 18.31 -17.39
C THR A 176 7.10 17.05 -17.50
N LEU A 177 6.44 15.91 -17.68
CA LEU A 177 7.07 14.60 -17.81
C LEU A 177 7.77 14.48 -19.17
N ASP A 178 9.00 13.96 -19.16
CA ASP A 178 9.79 13.78 -20.38
C ASP A 178 9.51 12.43 -21.03
N LEU A 179 8.75 12.48 -22.14
CA LEU A 179 8.45 11.33 -22.99
C LEU A 179 9.70 10.55 -23.45
N ASN A 180 10.84 11.24 -23.60
CA ASN A 180 12.09 10.62 -24.03
C ASN A 180 12.75 9.77 -22.95
N THR A 181 12.38 9.99 -21.68
CA THR A 181 12.89 9.22 -20.54
C THR A 181 11.94 8.11 -20.12
N ALA A 182 10.65 8.27 -20.40
CA ALA A 182 9.60 7.38 -19.91
C ALA A 182 9.78 5.93 -20.37
N HIS A 183 9.77 4.99 -19.43
CA HIS A 183 9.69 3.58 -19.75
C HIS A 183 8.45 3.26 -20.58
N THR A 184 8.52 2.28 -21.48
CA THR A 184 7.45 1.98 -22.45
C THR A 184 6.16 1.47 -21.80
N LEU A 185 6.20 0.92 -20.58
CA LEU A 185 4.99 0.58 -19.80
C LEU A 185 4.38 1.76 -19.01
N LEU A 186 4.89 2.98 -19.18
CA LEU A 186 4.35 4.18 -18.56
C LEU A 186 3.61 5.01 -19.58
N HIS A 187 2.33 5.25 -19.35
CA HIS A 187 1.51 6.10 -20.20
C HIS A 187 1.49 7.53 -19.66
N LEU A 188 1.87 8.49 -20.50
CA LEU A 188 1.82 9.92 -20.18
C LEU A 188 0.53 10.54 -20.73
N SER A 189 -0.16 11.33 -19.91
CA SER A 189 -1.43 11.98 -20.26
C SER A 189 -1.54 13.38 -19.62
N GLU A 190 -2.66 14.06 -19.87
CA GLU A 190 -2.96 15.42 -19.35
C GLU A 190 -1.88 16.47 -19.67
N GLY A 191 -1.38 16.43 -20.92
CA GLY A 191 -0.28 17.31 -21.35
C GLY A 191 1.03 16.96 -20.65
N ASN A 192 1.32 15.66 -20.49
CA ASN A 192 2.48 15.13 -19.78
C ASN A 192 2.57 15.59 -18.32
N ARG A 193 1.43 15.78 -17.66
CA ARG A 193 1.39 16.03 -16.21
C ARG A 193 0.94 14.84 -15.40
N ARG A 194 0.42 13.80 -16.05
CA ARG A 194 0.02 12.55 -15.41
C ARG A 194 0.77 11.37 -16.01
N VAL A 195 1.23 10.47 -15.16
CA VAL A 195 1.83 9.17 -15.52
C VAL A 195 1.06 8.04 -14.88
N GLU A 196 0.81 6.99 -15.65
CA GLU A 196 0.14 5.78 -15.18
C GLU A 196 0.95 4.54 -15.57
N ARG A 197 0.99 3.56 -14.67
CA ARG A 197 1.47 2.21 -15.03
C ARG A 197 0.38 1.55 -15.88
N ARG A 198 0.75 1.10 -17.08
CA ARG A 198 -0.08 0.25 -17.93
C ARG A 198 0.58 -1.10 -18.21
N ASP A 199 -0.23 -2.12 -18.48
CA ASP A 199 0.29 -3.42 -18.92
C ASP A 199 0.60 -3.40 -20.43
N GLU A 200 -0.01 -2.48 -21.17
CA GLU A 200 0.25 -2.25 -22.59
C GLU A 200 1.55 -1.46 -22.82
N VAL A 201 2.37 -1.95 -23.75
CA VAL A 201 3.58 -1.26 -24.21
C VAL A 201 3.19 -0.05 -25.06
N GLN A 202 3.66 1.13 -24.66
CA GLN A 202 3.47 2.37 -25.38
C GLN A 202 4.49 2.48 -26.53
N SER A 203 4.03 2.92 -27.69
CA SER A 203 4.84 3.08 -28.92
C SER A 203 5.67 4.36 -28.90
N TYR A 204 6.58 4.49 -27.93
CA TYR A 204 7.50 5.60 -27.88
C TYR A 204 8.74 5.34 -28.77
N PRO A 205 9.27 6.35 -29.48
CA PRO A 205 10.49 6.19 -30.25
C PRO A 205 11.69 5.78 -29.39
N ASP A 206 12.61 5.00 -29.93
CA ASP A 206 13.85 4.69 -29.22
C ASP A 206 14.65 5.96 -28.89
N HIS A 207 15.17 6.01 -27.67
CA HIS A 207 15.93 7.17 -27.19
C HIS A 207 17.00 6.73 -26.17
N PRO A 208 18.22 7.29 -26.20
CA PRO A 208 19.27 6.95 -25.24
C PRO A 208 18.87 7.24 -23.79
N ASP A 209 18.12 8.32 -23.56
CA ASP A 209 17.66 8.70 -22.22
C ASP A 209 16.48 7.85 -21.69
N ARG A 210 15.93 6.94 -22.50
CA ARG A 210 14.78 6.11 -22.12
C ARG A 210 15.21 5.04 -21.12
N PHE A 211 14.52 4.97 -19.99
CA PHE A 211 14.62 3.81 -19.11
C PHE A 211 14.05 2.58 -19.80
N ASP A 212 14.88 1.56 -20.00
CA ASP A 212 14.52 0.35 -20.75
C ASP A 212 13.85 -0.73 -19.89
N GLU A 213 14.34 -0.94 -18.67
CA GLU A 213 13.87 -1.98 -17.75
C GLU A 213 13.15 -1.41 -16.52
N CYS A 214 13.59 -0.23 -16.07
CA CYS A 214 13.04 0.41 -14.88
C CYS A 214 11.81 1.24 -15.26
N ARG A 215 10.63 0.91 -14.70
CA ARG A 215 9.34 1.63 -14.89
C ARG A 215 9.38 3.04 -14.28
N GLN A 216 10.16 3.92 -14.88
CA GLN A 216 10.51 5.25 -14.39
C GLN A 216 10.39 6.31 -15.49
N VAL A 217 10.23 7.55 -15.06
CA VAL A 217 10.22 8.74 -15.91
C VAL A 217 10.82 9.91 -15.14
N LEU A 218 11.51 10.83 -15.83
CA LEU A 218 11.95 12.11 -15.30
C LEU A 218 11.11 13.25 -15.89
N CYS A 219 11.05 14.37 -15.19
CA CYS A 219 10.57 15.63 -15.75
C CYS A 219 11.62 16.27 -16.67
N ARG A 220 11.15 17.14 -17.58
CA ARG A 220 11.98 17.86 -18.55
C ARG A 220 12.76 18.98 -17.88
N GLU A 221 12.11 19.71 -16.98
CA GLU A 221 12.67 20.84 -16.27
C GLU A 221 13.47 20.37 -15.05
N GLY A 222 14.59 21.04 -14.80
CA GLY A 222 15.48 20.73 -13.69
C GLY A 222 15.48 21.83 -12.62
N VAL A 223 15.86 21.46 -11.41
CA VAL A 223 15.95 22.31 -10.23
C VAL A 223 17.41 22.60 -9.92
N SER A 224 17.79 23.88 -10.01
CA SER A 224 19.12 24.40 -9.64
C SER A 224 19.04 25.52 -8.59
N GLY A 225 17.87 25.72 -7.98
CA GLY A 225 17.59 26.77 -7.00
C GLY A 225 16.60 26.29 -5.94
N ARG A 226 15.79 27.22 -5.42
CA ARG A 226 14.67 26.89 -4.53
C ARG A 226 13.43 26.57 -5.35
N CYS A 227 12.82 25.44 -5.08
CA CYS A 227 11.69 24.95 -5.83
C CYS A 227 10.77 24.12 -4.94
N TYR A 228 9.47 24.32 -5.11
CA TYR A 228 8.42 23.56 -4.47
C TYR A 228 7.43 23.09 -5.53
N TRP A 229 6.98 21.84 -5.44
CA TRP A 229 5.88 21.33 -6.26
C TRP A 229 5.10 20.27 -5.50
N GLU A 230 3.87 20.03 -5.94
CA GLU A 230 2.99 19.05 -5.36
C GLU A 230 2.66 17.96 -6.38
N VAL A 231 2.49 16.76 -5.87
CA VAL A 231 2.00 15.62 -6.66
C VAL A 231 0.88 14.93 -5.93
N GLU A 232 -0.08 14.44 -6.70
CA GLU A 232 -1.08 13.49 -6.24
C GLU A 232 -0.71 12.10 -6.74
N TRP A 233 -0.62 11.13 -5.83
CA TRP A 233 -0.30 9.75 -6.15
C TRP A 233 -1.45 8.82 -5.78
N SER A 234 -1.54 7.70 -6.50
CA SER A 234 -2.46 6.62 -6.17
C SER A 234 -1.89 5.27 -6.60
N GLY A 235 -2.30 4.21 -5.93
CA GLY A 235 -1.98 2.84 -6.31
C GLY A 235 -1.20 2.06 -5.27
N ARG A 236 -0.63 0.94 -5.72
CA ARG A 236 0.04 -0.01 -4.83
C ARG A 236 1.44 0.41 -4.41
N TRP A 237 2.20 1.01 -5.31
CA TRP A 237 3.62 1.27 -5.05
C TRP A 237 4.16 2.34 -5.99
N VAL A 238 4.44 3.52 -5.43
CA VAL A 238 4.85 4.73 -6.15
C VAL A 238 6.12 5.30 -5.52
N GLY A 239 7.13 5.54 -6.34
CA GLY A 239 8.31 6.32 -5.98
C GLY A 239 8.20 7.75 -6.48
N ILE A 240 8.40 8.72 -5.60
CA ILE A 240 8.55 10.15 -5.90
C ILE A 240 10.01 10.51 -5.63
N ALA A 241 10.75 10.85 -6.68
CA ALA A 241 12.19 11.02 -6.62
C ALA A 241 12.64 12.38 -7.14
N VAL A 242 13.85 12.75 -6.73
CA VAL A 242 14.69 13.70 -7.45
C VAL A 242 16.00 13.00 -7.80
N SER A 243 16.52 13.26 -9.00
CA SER A 243 17.72 12.58 -9.50
C SER A 243 18.56 13.46 -10.41
N TYR A 244 19.87 13.22 -10.46
CA TYR A 244 20.70 13.77 -11.52
C TYR A 244 20.37 13.16 -12.87
N LYS A 245 20.57 13.93 -13.93
CA LYS A 245 20.36 13.46 -15.31
C LYS A 245 21.33 12.33 -15.72
N SER A 246 22.44 12.16 -15.01
CA SER A 246 23.45 11.14 -15.26
C SER A 246 23.11 9.73 -14.74
N ILE A 247 21.99 9.55 -14.04
CA ILE A 247 21.56 8.22 -13.59
C ILE A 247 21.45 7.26 -14.78
N SER A 248 21.90 6.01 -14.57
CA SER A 248 21.90 5.01 -15.64
C SER A 248 20.49 4.74 -16.16
N ARG A 249 20.38 4.59 -17.47
CA ARG A 249 19.10 4.36 -18.17
C ARG A 249 18.88 2.90 -18.56
N LYS A 250 19.96 2.12 -18.59
CA LYS A 250 19.99 0.80 -19.24
C LYS A 250 20.26 -0.32 -18.25
N GLY A 251 19.47 -1.39 -18.38
CA GLY A 251 19.60 -2.63 -17.63
C GLY A 251 18.90 -2.64 -16.27
N GLU A 252 18.83 -3.84 -15.69
CA GLU A 252 18.23 -4.10 -14.39
C GLU A 252 19.25 -3.90 -13.25
N GLY A 253 18.87 -3.15 -12.21
CA GLY A 253 19.63 -3.08 -10.97
C GLY A 253 19.80 -1.68 -10.37
N ALA A 254 20.56 -1.65 -9.28
CA ALA A 254 20.67 -0.49 -8.38
C ALA A 254 21.12 0.80 -9.08
N LYS A 255 21.92 0.69 -10.15
CA LYS A 255 22.44 1.84 -10.91
C LYS A 255 21.36 2.65 -11.64
N CYS A 256 20.25 2.02 -12.01
CA CYS A 256 19.16 2.66 -12.79
C CYS A 256 17.96 3.03 -11.91
N VAL A 257 17.77 2.30 -10.81
CA VAL A 257 16.59 2.42 -9.95
C VAL A 257 16.71 3.63 -9.02
N PHE A 258 15.70 4.51 -9.02
CA PHE A 258 15.62 5.64 -8.10
C PHE A 258 15.74 5.19 -6.64
N GLY A 259 16.63 5.85 -5.89
CA GLY A 259 16.95 5.55 -4.49
C GLY A 259 18.00 4.46 -4.28
N CYS A 260 18.28 3.62 -5.28
CA CYS A 260 19.25 2.53 -5.17
C CYS A 260 20.69 2.94 -5.57
N ASN A 261 20.92 4.22 -5.88
CA ASN A 261 22.21 4.78 -6.26
C ASN A 261 22.46 6.11 -5.54
N ASP A 262 23.68 6.62 -5.65
CA ASP A 262 24.15 7.87 -5.08
C ASP A 262 23.69 9.13 -5.85
N GLN A 263 22.97 8.96 -6.96
CA GLN A 263 22.52 10.05 -7.83
C GLN A 263 21.01 10.33 -7.71
N SER A 264 20.31 9.66 -6.80
CA SER A 264 18.87 9.79 -6.63
C SER A 264 18.44 9.65 -5.18
N TRP A 265 17.39 10.39 -4.84
CA TRP A 265 16.71 10.36 -3.55
C TRP A 265 15.24 10.12 -3.82
N SER A 266 14.68 9.05 -3.24
CA SER A 266 13.32 8.61 -3.55
C SER A 266 12.51 8.42 -2.28
N LEU A 267 11.38 9.12 -2.18
CA LEU A 267 10.31 8.75 -1.27
C LEU A 267 9.48 7.65 -1.91
N LEU A 268 9.24 6.59 -1.18
CA LEU A 268 8.50 5.44 -1.64
C LEU A 268 7.22 5.29 -0.82
N LEU A 269 6.09 5.14 -1.52
CA LEU A 269 4.76 5.13 -0.92
C LEU A 269 3.94 3.93 -1.39
N SER A 270 3.25 3.31 -0.44
CA SER A 270 2.22 2.29 -0.65
C SER A 270 1.08 2.49 0.36
N SER A 271 0.00 1.72 0.22
CA SER A 271 -1.12 1.75 1.18
C SER A 271 -0.74 1.24 2.58
N SER A 272 0.39 0.56 2.73
CA SER A 272 0.79 -0.10 3.98
C SER A 272 2.20 0.23 4.46
N SER A 273 2.97 0.99 3.68
CA SER A 273 4.33 1.35 4.03
C SER A 273 4.76 2.66 3.38
N SER A 274 5.71 3.33 4.02
CA SER A 274 6.36 4.53 3.50
C SER A 274 7.83 4.46 3.88
N SER A 275 8.73 4.70 2.93
CA SER A 275 10.15 4.71 3.23
C SER A 275 10.92 5.66 2.32
N PHE A 276 12.07 6.12 2.78
CA PHE A 276 12.98 6.94 2.02
C PHE A 276 14.20 6.13 1.59
N TRP A 277 14.61 6.29 0.34
CA TRP A 277 15.71 5.54 -0.26
C TRP A 277 16.76 6.46 -0.86
N HIS A 278 18.01 6.20 -0.53
CA HIS A 278 19.17 6.79 -1.17
C HIS A 278 20.38 5.85 -1.07
N ASN A 279 21.13 5.70 -2.16
CA ASN A 279 22.31 4.83 -2.23
C ASN A 279 22.07 3.41 -1.69
N ASN A 280 20.92 2.85 -2.05
CA ASN A 280 20.48 1.51 -1.64
C ASN A 280 20.32 1.34 -0.11
N LYS A 281 20.15 2.46 0.61
CA LYS A 281 19.82 2.47 2.04
C LYS A 281 18.38 2.93 2.20
N GLU A 282 17.63 2.14 2.94
CA GLU A 282 16.25 2.41 3.31
C GLU A 282 16.19 3.07 4.69
N THR A 283 15.35 4.08 4.81
CA THR A 283 14.89 4.66 6.07
C THR A 283 13.38 4.51 6.13
N GLU A 284 12.88 3.66 7.03
CA GLU A 284 11.44 3.52 7.25
C GLU A 284 10.84 4.82 7.79
N LEU A 285 9.66 5.18 7.28
CA LEU A 285 8.92 6.37 7.69
C LEU A 285 7.55 5.97 8.26
N PRO A 286 6.94 6.83 9.10
CA PRO A 286 5.54 6.67 9.47
C PRO A 286 4.63 6.58 8.24
N LEU A 287 3.55 5.82 8.36
CA LEU A 287 2.60 5.64 7.27
C LEU A 287 1.99 6.98 6.84
N VAL A 288 2.11 7.29 5.55
CA VAL A 288 1.55 8.51 4.96
C VAL A 288 0.09 8.27 4.58
N ALA A 289 -0.83 8.98 5.25
CA ALA A 289 -2.26 8.85 5.00
C ALA A 289 -2.76 9.67 3.78
N SER A 290 -2.03 10.71 3.37
CA SER A 290 -2.43 11.57 2.25
C SER A 290 -1.94 11.07 0.89
N SER A 291 -2.79 11.22 -0.12
CA SER A 291 -2.42 11.05 -1.54
C SER A 291 -1.63 12.23 -2.10
N ARG A 292 -1.56 13.36 -1.38
CA ARG A 292 -0.86 14.56 -1.85
C ARG A 292 0.47 14.76 -1.15
N ILE A 293 1.53 14.88 -1.93
CA ILE A 293 2.89 15.02 -1.46
C ILE A 293 3.49 16.32 -1.97
N GLY A 294 4.00 17.13 -1.06
CA GLY A 294 4.82 18.30 -1.37
C GLY A 294 6.28 17.92 -1.40
N VAL A 295 7.01 18.39 -2.41
CA VAL A 295 8.46 18.23 -2.50
C VAL A 295 9.09 19.61 -2.54
N TYR A 296 10.05 19.83 -1.64
CA TYR A 296 10.81 21.06 -1.56
C TYR A 296 12.29 20.78 -1.77
N VAL A 297 12.92 21.56 -2.63
CA VAL A 297 14.35 21.55 -2.86
C VAL A 297 14.89 22.96 -2.64
N ASP A 298 15.95 23.08 -1.84
CA ASP A 298 16.87 24.21 -1.86
C ASP A 298 18.22 23.69 -2.33
N HIS A 299 18.51 23.86 -3.62
CA HIS A 299 19.72 23.33 -4.22
C HIS A 299 21.00 23.92 -3.58
N ARG A 300 20.99 25.25 -3.35
CA ARG A 300 22.16 25.96 -2.79
C ARG A 300 22.38 25.64 -1.32
N ALA A 301 21.30 25.54 -0.55
CA ALA A 301 21.38 25.15 0.86
C ALA A 301 21.42 23.63 1.05
N GLY A 302 21.49 22.84 -0.02
CA GLY A 302 21.62 21.39 0.09
C GLY A 302 20.45 20.68 0.75
N THR A 303 19.23 21.24 0.67
CA THR A 303 18.06 20.69 1.38
C THR A 303 17.09 20.05 0.40
N LEU A 304 16.66 18.82 0.69
CA LEU A 304 15.50 18.18 0.07
C LEU A 304 14.55 17.74 1.18
N ALA A 305 13.27 18.09 1.06
CA ALA A 305 12.25 17.75 2.03
C ALA A 305 10.97 17.27 1.34
N PHE A 306 10.34 16.25 1.93
CA PHE A 306 9.07 15.69 1.51
C PHE A 306 8.02 15.95 2.57
N TYR A 307 6.80 16.26 2.13
CA TYR A 307 5.69 16.63 3.00
C TYR A 307 4.44 15.86 2.61
N SER A 308 3.67 15.43 3.60
CA SER A 308 2.29 14.98 3.42
C SER A 308 1.38 16.20 3.53
N ILE A 309 0.47 16.35 2.57
CA ILE A 309 -0.45 17.49 2.51
C ILE A 309 -1.87 16.97 2.66
N SER A 310 -2.50 17.25 3.79
CA SER A 310 -3.94 17.10 3.99
C SER A 310 -4.51 18.50 4.26
N ASP A 311 -5.23 18.69 5.36
CA ASP A 311 -5.60 20.02 5.85
C ASP A 311 -4.37 20.78 6.39
N THR A 312 -3.34 20.04 6.80
CA THR A 312 -2.05 20.60 7.23
C THR A 312 -0.90 19.96 6.45
N MET A 313 0.22 20.69 6.40
CA MET A 313 1.44 20.24 5.75
C MET A 313 2.39 19.64 6.80
N THR A 314 2.57 18.32 6.76
CA THR A 314 3.41 17.57 7.72
C THR A 314 4.70 17.14 7.06
N LEU A 315 5.85 17.45 7.64
CA LEU A 315 7.14 16.95 7.15
C LEU A 315 7.25 15.44 7.34
N LEU A 316 7.54 14.74 6.25
CA LEU A 316 7.77 13.30 6.25
C LEU A 316 9.25 12.98 6.41
N HIS A 317 10.08 13.63 5.60
CA HIS A 317 11.52 13.38 5.60
C HIS A 317 12.27 14.60 5.09
N ARG A 318 13.46 14.82 5.63
CA ARG A 318 14.37 15.87 5.19
C ARG A 318 15.78 15.33 5.14
N VAL A 319 16.46 15.59 4.03
CA VAL A 319 17.90 15.35 3.89
C VAL A 319 18.63 16.67 3.74
N HIS A 320 19.84 16.70 4.28
CA HIS A 320 20.81 17.75 4.06
C HIS A 320 22.04 17.14 3.40
N THR A 321 22.37 17.59 2.19
CA THR A 321 23.45 17.05 1.37
C THR A 321 23.95 18.09 0.37
N THR A 322 25.16 17.91 -0.17
CA THR A 322 25.68 18.81 -1.21
C THR A 322 25.24 18.31 -2.58
N PHE A 323 24.37 19.08 -3.25
CA PHE A 323 23.98 18.75 -4.62
C PHE A 323 25.04 19.24 -5.62
N THR A 324 25.60 18.32 -6.40
CA THR A 324 26.67 18.63 -7.36
C THR A 324 26.17 19.00 -8.75
N HIS A 325 24.94 18.60 -9.10
CA HIS A 325 24.34 18.83 -10.41
C HIS A 325 22.87 19.23 -10.27
N THR A 326 22.27 19.70 -11.37
CA THR A 326 20.83 19.97 -11.45
C THR A 326 20.03 18.71 -11.15
N LEU A 327 18.98 18.86 -10.32
CA LEU A 327 18.08 17.78 -9.93
C LEU A 327 16.84 17.76 -10.83
N TYR A 328 16.40 16.58 -11.23
CA TYR A 328 15.20 16.39 -12.04
C TYR A 328 14.19 15.61 -11.21
N PRO A 329 12.95 16.11 -11.03
CA PRO A 329 11.88 15.31 -10.46
C PRO A 329 11.66 14.06 -11.29
N GLY A 330 11.30 12.96 -10.64
CA GLY A 330 11.09 11.67 -11.29
C GLY A 330 10.09 10.81 -10.56
N PHE A 331 9.49 9.88 -11.29
CA PHE A 331 8.45 9.00 -10.76
C PHE A 331 8.71 7.56 -11.15
N ARG A 332 8.49 6.63 -10.21
CA ARG A 332 8.58 5.19 -10.42
C ARG A 332 7.25 4.54 -10.10
N LEU A 333 6.72 3.74 -11.03
CA LEU A 333 5.43 3.07 -10.86
C LEU A 333 5.59 1.58 -11.12
N THR A 334 5.67 0.78 -10.06
CA THR A 334 6.07 -0.63 -10.16
C THR A 334 4.92 -1.55 -10.59
N PHE A 335 3.71 -1.32 -10.08
CA PHE A 335 2.56 -2.23 -10.23
C PHE A 335 1.31 -1.51 -10.75
N THR A 336 0.43 -2.20 -11.47
CA THR A 336 -0.95 -1.72 -11.71
C THR A 336 -1.88 -2.02 -10.55
N PRO A 337 -2.90 -1.18 -10.33
CA PRO A 337 -2.99 0.20 -10.83
C PRO A 337 -2.08 1.12 -10.00
N SER A 338 -1.32 1.99 -10.66
CA SER A 338 -0.61 3.10 -10.01
C SER A 338 -0.58 4.33 -10.93
N SER A 339 -0.67 5.53 -10.35
CA SER A 339 -0.58 6.79 -11.08
C SER A 339 0.03 7.91 -10.25
N VAL A 340 0.63 8.89 -10.92
CA VAL A 340 1.08 10.15 -10.33
C VAL A 340 0.66 11.30 -11.22
N LYS A 341 0.17 12.38 -10.62
CA LYS A 341 -0.19 13.63 -11.28
C LYS A 341 0.57 14.79 -10.65
N LEU A 342 1.26 15.56 -11.48
CA LEU A 342 1.81 16.88 -11.14
C LEU A 342 0.64 17.87 -11.03
N LEU A 343 0.59 18.61 -9.91
CA LEU A 343 -0.49 19.55 -9.61
C LEU A 343 -0.20 20.97 -10.12
#